data_AF-A0A951AMC3-F1
#
_entry.id   AF-A0A951AMC3-F1
#
_cell.length_a   1.000
_cell.length_b   1.000
_cell.length_c   1.000
_cell.angle_alpha   90.00
_cell.angle_beta   90.00
_cell.angle_gamma   90.00
#
_symmetry.space_group_name_H-M   'P 1'
#
loop_
_entity.id
_entity.type
_entity.pdbx_description
1 polymer ?
#
loop_
_entity_poly.entity_id
_entity_poly.type
_entity_poly.pdbx_seq_one_letter_code
_entity_poly.pdbx_strand_id
1 'polypeptide(L)'
;MPNIPTDYRALEGSERQMRAGARRIALADQNEVLTVSVRVRRRPDAPPLPDLVALSLAPLGERKYLSREDFAKEYGASEKDLDAIEEFARANGLDVVEVSIPRRTVVLKGTVAQMSKAFAVDLAMYETAEERYRGREGKIYVPANIADIVEGVFGLDNRKMAKPNISSKKKLTPGGSGHTTVPLTPPQVAKLYGFPAPPEGFNQTIGIFEFGGGYWPSDVQLFYQSVNLPEPLITPISVDGQPNAPDLLDPSTEETLLDINVAGSAAPGAKLAVYFAPWSQNGWVDVVTTAIHDTTNNPSVISISWGWAENQTAYGLDWTPNAITTVNATFQEAAAMGVTILVSSGDYGSYCQIDDRKAHVQYPASDPYVTCVGGTRISNVSGSNFTETTWSNDGVTGGGISDVFYPPHFPLPPWQNWVTIPGSVNDGHIARGIPDIAGYADPGYELFVDGTKLGPVPGTSLAAPFYAALVALINARIGTQIGWLNPQLYLLAREAATYAEVFRDIKDGLSNAAAGSPGYTAGPGWDACTGLGTVNGTSLLGTMTATLESTICKQTAQSIRNAINNHGPRLTVAEWTQVKSQLEQCVREGYLTQATVNGLITEYENWIKTSGGPPRL
;
A
#
# COMPACT_ATOMS: atom_id res chain seq x y z
N MET A 1 -20.68 -23.79 22.53
CA MET A 1 -19.44 -24.51 22.12
C MET A 1 -19.79 -25.39 20.94
N PRO A 2 -19.08 -25.27 19.81
CA PRO A 2 -19.39 -26.01 18.61
C PRO A 2 -19.10 -27.52 18.79
N ASN A 3 -19.90 -28.35 18.12
CA ASN A 3 -19.62 -29.78 18.01
C ASN A 3 -18.55 -29.97 16.91
N ILE A 4 -17.32 -30.31 17.29
CA ILE A 4 -16.20 -30.47 16.34
C ILE A 4 -16.17 -31.92 15.86
N PRO A 5 -16.33 -32.19 14.55
CA PRO A 5 -16.21 -33.54 14.01
C PRO A 5 -14.83 -34.16 14.25
N THR A 6 -14.75 -35.48 14.41
CA THR A 6 -13.50 -36.18 14.73
C THR A 6 -12.45 -36.12 13.64
N ASP A 7 -12.87 -35.89 12.40
CA ASP A 7 -12.03 -35.77 11.20
C ASP A 7 -11.67 -34.31 10.86
N TYR A 8 -12.01 -33.35 11.73
CA TYR A 8 -11.68 -31.94 11.55
C TYR A 8 -10.39 -31.55 12.27
N ARG A 9 -9.67 -30.57 11.72
CA ARG A 9 -8.48 -29.96 12.32
C ARG A 9 -8.70 -28.46 12.50
N ALA A 10 -8.15 -27.92 13.59
CA ALA A 10 -8.16 -26.48 13.83
C ALA A 10 -7.35 -25.76 12.74
N LEU A 11 -7.89 -24.64 12.26
CA LEU A 11 -7.16 -23.70 11.43
C LEU A 11 -6.39 -22.74 12.34
N GLU A 12 -5.08 -22.89 12.41
CA GLU A 12 -4.23 -22.06 13.27
C GLU A 12 -4.26 -20.58 12.86
N GLY A 13 -4.11 -19.68 13.83
CA GLY A 13 -4.18 -18.24 13.60
C GLY A 13 -5.58 -17.71 13.24
N SER A 14 -6.62 -18.55 13.29
CA SER A 14 -8.02 -18.14 13.10
C SER A 14 -8.75 -17.80 14.40
N GLU A 15 -8.09 -17.88 15.56
CA GLU A 15 -8.72 -17.62 16.84
C GLU A 15 -9.36 -16.23 16.88
N ARG A 16 -10.58 -16.15 17.41
CA ARG A 16 -11.23 -14.88 17.76
C ARG A 16 -11.66 -14.91 19.21
N GLN A 17 -11.60 -13.74 19.82
CA GLN A 17 -12.21 -13.47 21.10
C GLN A 17 -13.36 -12.48 20.91
N MET A 18 -14.26 -12.45 21.88
CA MET A 18 -15.26 -11.41 21.98
C MET A 18 -14.55 -10.05 22.15
N ARG A 19 -15.01 -9.03 21.42
CA ARG A 19 -14.48 -7.67 21.57
C ARG A 19 -14.77 -7.18 22.99
N ALA A 20 -13.84 -6.44 23.58
CA ALA A 20 -14.05 -5.85 24.89
C ALA A 20 -15.25 -4.89 24.88
N GLY A 21 -16.01 -4.92 25.97
CA GLY A 21 -17.28 -4.20 26.07
C GLY A 21 -18.42 -4.84 25.27
N ALA A 22 -18.15 -5.84 24.41
CA ALA A 22 -19.20 -6.56 23.72
C ALA A 22 -19.92 -7.53 24.65
N ARG A 23 -21.20 -7.75 24.38
CA ARG A 23 -22.02 -8.79 25.00
C ARG A 23 -22.57 -9.71 23.91
N ARG A 24 -22.51 -11.03 24.11
CA ARG A 24 -23.24 -12.00 23.29
C ARG A 24 -24.73 -11.88 23.61
N ILE A 25 -25.56 -11.49 22.63
CA ILE A 25 -26.97 -11.16 22.85
C ILE A 25 -27.95 -12.23 22.39
N ALA A 26 -27.58 -13.01 21.37
CA ALA A 26 -28.43 -14.05 20.78
C ALA A 26 -27.59 -15.01 19.91
N LEU A 27 -28.17 -16.15 19.54
CA LEU A 27 -27.67 -16.90 18.38
C LEU A 27 -27.83 -16.06 17.11
N ALA A 28 -26.93 -16.22 16.15
CA ALA A 28 -27.13 -15.64 14.82
C ALA A 28 -28.36 -16.29 14.16
N ASP A 29 -29.09 -15.54 13.34
CA ASP A 29 -30.24 -16.07 12.61
C ASP A 29 -29.77 -17.18 11.68
N GLN A 30 -30.24 -18.40 11.94
CA GLN A 30 -29.81 -19.61 11.24
C GLN A 30 -30.13 -19.60 9.75
N ASN A 31 -31.07 -18.74 9.31
CA ASN A 31 -31.45 -18.56 7.91
C ASN A 31 -30.78 -17.36 7.25
N GLU A 32 -30.05 -16.52 8.01
CA GLU A 32 -29.27 -15.43 7.42
C GLU A 32 -28.26 -16.00 6.43
N VAL A 33 -28.22 -15.45 5.23
CA VAL A 33 -27.28 -15.83 4.17
C VAL A 33 -26.07 -14.91 4.21
N LEU A 34 -24.88 -15.50 4.16
CA LEU A 34 -23.60 -14.80 4.15
C LEU A 34 -22.65 -15.40 3.11
N THR A 35 -21.62 -14.64 2.76
CA THR A 35 -20.46 -15.12 2.00
C THR A 35 -19.25 -15.27 2.91
N VAL A 36 -18.37 -16.21 2.56
CA VAL A 36 -17.05 -16.36 3.17
C VAL A 36 -16.00 -16.56 2.09
N SER A 37 -14.83 -15.96 2.27
CA SER A 37 -13.68 -16.16 1.39
C SER A 37 -12.74 -17.19 2.01
N VAL A 38 -12.60 -18.33 1.32
CA VAL A 38 -11.65 -19.39 1.69
C VAL A 38 -10.38 -19.19 0.88
N ARG A 39 -9.34 -18.66 1.54
CA ARG A 39 -8.01 -18.47 0.94
C ARG A 39 -7.24 -19.78 1.04
N VAL A 40 -6.68 -20.23 -0.07
CA VAL A 40 -5.84 -21.42 -0.17
C VAL A 40 -4.38 -21.06 -0.40
N ARG A 41 -3.51 -22.02 -0.08
CA ARG A 41 -2.07 -21.94 -0.34
C ARG A 41 -1.75 -21.74 -1.81
N ARG A 42 -0.52 -21.26 -2.06
CA ARG A 42 0.09 -21.32 -3.39
C ARG A 42 0.15 -22.77 -3.87
N ARG A 43 0.14 -22.95 -5.18
CA ARG A 43 0.38 -24.26 -5.80
C ARG A 43 1.64 -24.91 -5.19
N PRO A 44 1.61 -26.20 -4.82
CA PRO A 44 2.72 -26.83 -4.09
C PRO A 44 4.05 -26.87 -4.85
N ASP A 45 4.01 -26.71 -6.18
CA ASP A 45 5.16 -26.65 -7.08
C ASP A 45 5.68 -25.22 -7.32
N ALA A 46 5.09 -24.20 -6.68
CA ALA A 46 5.59 -22.83 -6.76
C ALA A 46 7.02 -22.74 -6.20
N PRO A 47 7.96 -22.08 -6.89
CA PRO A 47 9.24 -21.74 -6.29
C PRO A 47 9.04 -20.73 -5.14
N PRO A 48 10.06 -20.49 -4.30
CA PRO A 48 10.04 -19.35 -3.40
C PRO A 48 9.86 -18.04 -4.20
N LEU A 49 9.16 -17.06 -3.62
CA LEU A 49 9.13 -15.72 -4.20
C LEU A 49 10.56 -15.21 -4.44
N PRO A 50 10.79 -14.36 -5.46
CA PRO A 50 12.08 -13.72 -5.67
C PRO A 50 12.49 -12.93 -4.42
N ASP A 51 13.78 -12.72 -4.22
CA ASP A 51 14.27 -11.82 -3.19
C ASP A 51 13.78 -10.39 -3.49
N LEU A 52 12.72 -9.99 -2.79
CA LEU A 52 12.03 -8.72 -3.01
C LEU A 52 12.90 -7.51 -2.63
N VAL A 53 13.81 -7.68 -1.67
CA VAL A 53 14.76 -6.62 -1.30
C VAL A 53 15.78 -6.47 -2.41
N ALA A 54 16.36 -7.56 -2.91
CA ALA A 54 17.27 -7.51 -4.05
C ALA A 54 16.57 -6.96 -5.31
N LEU A 55 15.33 -7.36 -5.58
CA LEU A 55 14.53 -6.86 -6.69
C LEU A 55 14.28 -5.35 -6.59
N SER A 56 13.89 -4.87 -5.40
CA SER A 56 13.69 -3.44 -5.15
C SER A 56 15.00 -2.66 -5.26
N LEU A 57 16.11 -3.21 -4.75
CA LEU A 57 17.43 -2.57 -4.77
C LEU A 57 18.12 -2.61 -6.14
N ALA A 58 17.71 -3.52 -7.02
CA ALA A 58 18.28 -3.64 -8.35
C ALA A 58 18.09 -2.33 -9.14
N PRO A 59 19.03 -2.00 -10.04
CA PRO A 59 18.86 -0.86 -10.92
C PRO A 59 17.56 -0.98 -11.73
N LEU A 60 16.86 0.14 -11.98
CA LEU A 60 15.51 0.11 -12.58
C LEU A 60 15.43 -0.68 -13.90
N GLY A 61 16.44 -0.60 -14.77
CA GLY A 61 16.46 -1.34 -16.04
C GLY A 61 16.70 -2.86 -15.89
N GLU A 62 17.13 -3.30 -14.70
CA GLU A 62 17.36 -4.71 -14.35
C GLU A 62 16.21 -5.32 -13.56
N ARG A 63 15.28 -4.50 -13.02
CA ARG A 63 14.11 -5.01 -12.30
C ARG A 63 13.22 -5.80 -13.26
N LYS A 64 12.96 -7.06 -12.91
CA LYS A 64 12.07 -7.96 -13.65
C LYS A 64 10.89 -8.31 -12.76
N TYR A 65 9.86 -7.48 -12.85
CA TYR A 65 8.58 -7.75 -12.21
C TYR A 65 7.81 -8.80 -13.00
N LEU A 66 7.03 -9.60 -12.28
CA LEU A 66 6.09 -10.54 -12.88
C LEU A 66 4.85 -9.76 -13.36
N SER A 67 4.31 -10.15 -14.52
CA SER A 67 2.95 -9.75 -14.87
C SER A 67 1.95 -10.42 -13.92
N ARG A 68 0.73 -9.89 -13.82
CA ARG A 68 -0.34 -10.53 -13.03
C ARG A 68 -0.66 -11.94 -13.53
N GLU A 69 -0.62 -12.14 -14.84
CA GLU A 69 -0.84 -13.42 -15.49
C GLU A 69 0.30 -14.42 -15.21
N ASP A 70 1.56 -13.98 -15.31
CA ASP A 70 2.71 -14.83 -14.99
C ASP A 70 2.73 -15.16 -13.50
N PHE A 71 2.42 -14.20 -12.63
CA PHE A 71 2.30 -14.43 -11.20
C PHE A 71 1.20 -15.46 -10.89
N ALA A 72 0.01 -15.32 -11.49
CA ALA A 72 -1.08 -16.27 -11.31
C ALA A 72 -0.69 -17.68 -11.76
N LYS A 73 0.04 -17.79 -12.86
CA LYS A 73 0.52 -19.07 -13.40
C LYS A 73 1.56 -19.73 -12.48
N GLU A 74 2.52 -18.97 -11.95
CA GLU A 74 3.64 -19.52 -11.19
C GLU A 74 3.36 -19.66 -9.68
N TYR A 75 2.58 -18.73 -9.11
CA TYR A 75 2.34 -18.60 -7.66
C TYR A 75 0.86 -18.59 -7.27
N GLY A 76 -0.07 -18.71 -8.22
CA GLY A 76 -1.51 -18.86 -7.94
C GLY A 76 -1.84 -20.19 -7.26
N ALA A 77 -3.14 -20.43 -7.04
CA ALA A 77 -3.61 -21.69 -6.49
C ALA A 77 -3.52 -22.83 -7.52
N SER A 78 -3.37 -24.07 -7.06
CA SER A 78 -3.53 -25.23 -7.95
C SER A 78 -5.01 -25.55 -8.14
N GLU A 79 -5.40 -25.97 -9.36
CA GLU A 79 -6.78 -26.38 -9.65
C GLU A 79 -7.24 -27.48 -8.69
N LYS A 80 -6.38 -28.46 -8.40
CA LYS A 80 -6.66 -29.54 -7.45
C LYS A 80 -7.01 -29.03 -6.04
N ASP A 81 -6.30 -28.02 -5.55
CA ASP A 81 -6.55 -27.44 -4.23
C ASP A 81 -7.89 -26.67 -4.23
N LEU A 82 -8.23 -25.97 -5.32
CA LEU A 82 -9.51 -25.28 -5.49
C LEU A 82 -10.68 -26.27 -5.61
N ASP A 83 -10.53 -27.32 -6.41
CA ASP A 83 -11.51 -28.41 -6.57
C ASP A 83 -11.87 -29.05 -5.23
N ALA A 84 -10.88 -29.23 -4.35
CA ALA A 84 -11.09 -29.78 -3.01
C ALA A 84 -11.96 -28.86 -2.13
N ILE A 85 -11.82 -27.54 -2.26
CA ILE A 85 -12.68 -26.58 -1.56
C ILE A 85 -14.09 -26.57 -2.16
N GLU A 86 -14.22 -26.69 -3.48
CA GLU A 86 -15.54 -26.80 -4.12
C GLU A 86 -16.27 -28.10 -3.75
N GLU A 87 -15.56 -29.23 -3.65
CA GLU A 87 -16.13 -30.49 -3.17
C GLU A 87 -16.58 -30.36 -1.71
N PHE A 88 -15.76 -29.74 -0.86
CA PHE A 88 -16.13 -29.42 0.51
C PHE A 88 -17.40 -28.54 0.58
N ALA A 89 -17.51 -27.53 -0.29
CA ALA A 89 -18.68 -26.66 -0.38
C ALA A 89 -19.94 -27.45 -0.75
N ARG A 90 -19.88 -28.25 -1.83
CA ARG A 90 -20.99 -29.12 -2.27
C ARG A 90 -21.43 -30.10 -1.18
N ALA A 91 -20.48 -30.74 -0.49
CA ALA A 91 -20.77 -31.68 0.60
C ALA A 91 -21.48 -31.02 1.79
N ASN A 92 -21.32 -29.71 1.98
CA ASN A 92 -21.96 -28.94 3.04
C ASN A 92 -23.17 -28.12 2.55
N GLY A 93 -23.57 -28.27 1.29
CA GLY A 93 -24.69 -27.54 0.69
C GLY A 93 -24.44 -26.04 0.54
N LEU A 94 -23.17 -25.63 0.45
CA LEU A 94 -22.76 -24.25 0.18
C LEU A 94 -22.66 -24.04 -1.33
N ASP A 95 -23.06 -22.85 -1.78
CA ASP A 95 -22.89 -22.43 -3.17
C ASP A 95 -21.49 -21.87 -3.38
N VAL A 96 -20.86 -22.22 -4.51
CA VAL A 96 -19.60 -21.61 -4.95
C VAL A 96 -19.94 -20.38 -5.80
N VAL A 97 -19.56 -19.20 -5.31
CA VAL A 97 -19.84 -17.90 -5.97
C VAL A 97 -18.70 -17.49 -6.89
N GLU A 98 -17.46 -17.76 -6.47
CA GLU A 98 -16.26 -17.43 -7.22
C GLU A 98 -15.18 -18.48 -6.96
N VAL A 99 -14.41 -18.80 -7.99
CA VAL A 99 -13.16 -19.56 -7.90
C VAL A 99 -12.08 -18.74 -8.60
N SER A 100 -11.02 -18.39 -7.88
CA SER A 100 -9.96 -17.51 -8.39
C SER A 100 -8.58 -18.08 -8.13
N ILE A 101 -7.91 -18.48 -9.21
CA ILE A 101 -6.49 -18.88 -9.21
C ILE A 101 -5.58 -17.73 -8.75
N PRO A 102 -5.64 -16.50 -9.34
CA PRO A 102 -4.74 -15.41 -8.95
C PRO A 102 -4.96 -14.96 -7.50
N ARG A 103 -6.24 -14.81 -7.09
CA ARG A 103 -6.59 -14.49 -5.70
C ARG A 103 -6.48 -15.69 -4.76
N ARG A 104 -6.12 -16.89 -5.24
CA ARG A 104 -6.11 -18.12 -4.44
C ARG A 104 -7.33 -18.29 -3.52
N THR A 105 -8.51 -17.92 -4.00
CA THR A 105 -9.71 -17.80 -3.17
C THR A 105 -10.85 -18.54 -3.81
N VAL A 106 -11.63 -19.24 -2.98
CA VAL A 106 -12.98 -19.70 -3.32
C VAL A 106 -13.97 -18.95 -2.42
N VAL A 107 -14.89 -18.20 -3.02
CA VAL A 107 -15.95 -17.50 -2.30
C VAL A 107 -17.15 -18.43 -2.18
N LEU A 108 -17.54 -18.74 -0.95
CA LEU A 108 -18.66 -19.64 -0.65
C LEU A 108 -19.84 -18.84 -0.09
N LYS A 109 -21.06 -19.24 -0.44
CA LYS A 109 -22.31 -18.66 0.04
C LYS A 109 -23.20 -19.72 0.67
N GLY A 110 -23.89 -19.36 1.74
CA GLY A 110 -24.80 -20.25 2.43
C GLY A 110 -25.40 -19.62 3.67
N THR A 111 -26.28 -20.34 4.36
CA THR A 111 -26.89 -19.86 5.59
C THR A 111 -25.94 -19.96 6.78
N VAL A 112 -26.19 -19.19 7.83
CA VAL A 112 -25.50 -19.31 9.14
C VAL A 112 -25.48 -20.75 9.63
N ALA A 113 -26.58 -21.51 9.47
CA ALA A 113 -26.63 -22.92 9.88
C ALA A 113 -25.65 -23.79 9.07
N GLN A 114 -25.59 -23.59 7.76
CA GLN A 114 -24.65 -24.32 6.88
C GLN A 114 -23.20 -23.94 7.21
N MET A 115 -22.91 -22.66 7.38
CA MET A 115 -21.57 -22.16 7.73
C MET A 115 -21.11 -22.67 9.11
N SER A 116 -21.99 -22.63 10.10
CA SER A 116 -21.71 -23.13 11.46
C SER A 116 -21.37 -24.63 11.45
N LYS A 117 -22.10 -25.41 10.65
CA LYS A 117 -21.82 -26.84 10.45
C LYS A 117 -20.51 -27.06 9.68
N ALA A 118 -20.34 -26.40 8.54
CA ALA A 118 -19.22 -26.61 7.63
C ALA A 118 -17.88 -26.30 8.27
N PHE A 119 -17.81 -25.23 9.08
CA PHE A 119 -16.59 -24.72 9.69
C PHE A 119 -16.46 -25.02 11.21
N ALA A 120 -17.39 -25.82 11.74
CA ALA A 120 -17.55 -26.16 13.16
C ALA A 120 -17.38 -24.93 14.09
N VAL A 121 -18.18 -23.89 13.85
CA VAL A 121 -18.21 -22.65 14.65
C VAL A 121 -19.59 -22.42 15.26
N ASP A 122 -19.65 -21.62 16.32
CA ASP A 122 -20.89 -21.16 16.96
C ASP A 122 -21.06 -19.66 16.64
N LEU A 123 -21.84 -19.37 15.59
CA LEU A 123 -22.11 -18.00 15.16
C LEU A 123 -23.19 -17.38 16.04
N ALA A 124 -22.88 -16.21 16.59
CA ALA A 124 -23.75 -15.48 17.49
C ALA A 124 -23.79 -13.99 17.16
N MET A 125 -24.84 -13.31 17.63
CA MET A 125 -24.91 -11.86 17.60
C MET A 125 -24.28 -11.29 18.86
N TYR A 126 -23.44 -10.27 18.66
CA TYR A 126 -22.78 -9.50 19.70
C TYR A 126 -23.21 -8.03 19.58
N GLU A 127 -23.17 -7.32 20.69
CA GLU A 127 -23.47 -5.89 20.75
C GLU A 127 -22.43 -5.16 21.61
N THR A 128 -21.91 -4.06 21.09
CA THR A 128 -21.16 -3.03 21.85
C THR A 128 -22.00 -1.75 21.94
N ALA A 129 -21.45 -0.67 22.51
CA ALA A 129 -22.12 0.63 22.47
C ALA A 129 -22.19 1.22 21.05
N GLU A 130 -21.29 0.78 20.16
CA GLU A 130 -21.08 1.33 18.82
C GLU A 130 -21.70 0.46 17.71
N GLU A 131 -21.79 -0.86 17.89
CA GLU A 131 -22.29 -1.74 16.83
C GLU A 131 -22.94 -3.04 17.32
N ARG A 132 -23.72 -3.63 16.41
CA ARG A 132 -24.17 -5.02 16.48
C ARG A 132 -23.55 -5.79 15.34
N TYR A 133 -22.99 -6.96 15.63
CA TYR A 133 -22.30 -7.77 14.63
C TYR A 133 -22.52 -9.26 14.87
N ARG A 134 -22.43 -10.04 13.79
CA ARG A 134 -22.29 -11.49 13.83
C ARG A 134 -20.82 -11.82 14.06
N GLY A 135 -20.55 -12.67 15.04
CA GLY A 135 -19.19 -13.07 15.39
C GLY A 135 -19.10 -14.51 15.86
N ARG A 136 -17.88 -14.89 16.27
CA ARG A 136 -17.56 -16.18 16.89
C ARG A 136 -16.44 -16.03 17.91
N GLU A 137 -16.34 -17.03 18.78
CA GLU A 137 -15.23 -17.19 19.71
C GLU A 137 -14.48 -18.50 19.42
N GLY A 138 -13.19 -18.54 19.73
CA GLY A 138 -12.32 -19.70 19.48
C GLY A 138 -11.84 -19.80 18.02
N LYS A 139 -11.42 -21.00 17.61
CA LYS A 139 -10.85 -21.28 16.28
C LYS A 139 -11.92 -21.71 15.27
N ILE A 140 -11.59 -21.60 13.98
CA ILE A 140 -12.27 -22.26 12.87
C ILE A 140 -11.72 -23.68 12.73
N TYR A 141 -12.54 -24.63 12.32
CA TYR A 141 -12.11 -25.98 11.99
C TYR A 141 -12.54 -26.36 10.58
N VAL A 142 -11.71 -27.13 9.88
CA VAL A 142 -12.00 -27.66 8.55
C VAL A 142 -11.66 -29.15 8.51
N PRO A 143 -12.21 -29.94 7.57
CA PRO A 143 -11.83 -31.33 7.39
C PRO A 143 -10.31 -31.51 7.25
N ALA A 144 -9.75 -32.54 7.89
CA ALA A 144 -8.31 -32.75 7.96
C ALA A 144 -7.64 -32.91 6.58
N ASN A 145 -8.38 -33.40 5.58
CA ASN A 145 -7.90 -33.55 4.20
C ASN A 145 -7.73 -32.22 3.44
N ILE A 146 -8.36 -31.13 3.88
CA ILE A 146 -8.19 -29.78 3.30
C ILE A 146 -7.47 -28.81 4.24
N ALA A 147 -7.18 -29.22 5.47
CA ALA A 147 -6.62 -28.34 6.48
C ALA A 147 -5.19 -27.84 6.14
N ASP A 148 -4.42 -28.57 5.32
CA ASP A 148 -3.10 -28.15 4.82
C ASP A 148 -3.20 -27.33 3.52
N ILE A 149 -4.41 -27.17 2.98
CA ILE A 149 -4.71 -26.38 1.78
C ILE A 149 -5.20 -24.98 2.17
N VAL A 150 -6.06 -24.90 3.18
CA VAL A 150 -6.69 -23.65 3.64
C VAL A 150 -5.72 -22.82 4.48
N GLU A 151 -5.44 -21.60 4.04
CA GLU A 151 -4.67 -20.60 4.81
C GLU A 151 -5.57 -19.72 5.68
N GLY A 152 -6.81 -19.49 5.24
CA GLY A 152 -7.74 -18.60 5.92
C GLY A 152 -9.20 -18.79 5.51
N VAL A 153 -10.11 -18.52 6.44
CA VAL A 153 -11.55 -18.43 6.18
C VAL A 153 -12.04 -17.13 6.79
N PHE A 154 -12.54 -16.23 5.95
CA PHE A 154 -12.92 -14.86 6.29
C PHE A 154 -14.40 -14.62 5.97
N GLY A 155 -15.08 -13.73 6.72
CA GLY A 155 -16.50 -13.39 6.50
C GLY A 155 -17.51 -14.01 7.48
N LEU A 156 -17.10 -15.01 8.26
CA LEU A 156 -17.93 -15.59 9.33
C LEU A 156 -18.25 -14.55 10.43
N ASP A 157 -17.28 -13.69 10.73
CA ASP A 157 -17.39 -12.55 11.65
C ASP A 157 -17.39 -11.26 10.80
N ASN A 158 -18.37 -10.39 11.03
CA ASN A 158 -18.57 -9.15 10.28
C ASN A 158 -18.44 -7.89 11.15
N ARG A 159 -17.73 -7.97 12.30
CA ARG A 159 -17.38 -6.80 13.08
C ARG A 159 -16.64 -5.77 12.21
N LYS A 160 -16.82 -4.48 12.49
CA LYS A 160 -16.06 -3.43 11.79
C LYS A 160 -14.60 -3.44 12.21
N MET A 161 -13.70 -3.39 11.23
CA MET A 161 -12.24 -3.45 11.33
C MET A 161 -11.54 -2.52 10.34
N ALA A 162 -12.18 -1.42 9.97
CA ALA A 162 -11.58 -0.37 9.16
C ALA A 162 -12.03 0.97 9.73
N LYS A 163 -11.14 1.97 9.75
CA LYS A 163 -11.48 3.37 10.04
C LYS A 163 -10.73 4.28 9.06
N PRO A 164 -11.38 5.32 8.54
CA PRO A 164 -10.70 6.33 7.75
C PRO A 164 -9.76 7.14 8.67
N ASN A 165 -8.57 7.46 8.19
CA ASN A 165 -7.57 8.24 8.95
C ASN A 165 -7.75 9.74 8.71
N ILE A 166 -8.92 10.22 9.12
CA ILE A 166 -9.36 11.59 8.98
C ILE A 166 -9.71 12.20 10.35
N SER A 167 -9.20 13.39 10.63
CA SER A 167 -9.42 14.09 11.89
C SER A 167 -10.50 15.17 11.77
N SER A 168 -11.75 14.78 11.48
CA SER A 168 -12.89 15.70 11.44
C SER A 168 -13.54 15.86 12.83
N LYS A 169 -12.89 16.59 13.76
CA LYS A 169 -13.49 16.93 15.08
C LYS A 169 -14.63 17.95 15.01
N LYS A 170 -15.03 18.42 13.84
CA LYS A 170 -16.16 19.35 13.69
C LYS A 170 -17.37 18.63 13.10
N LYS A 171 -18.47 18.64 13.84
CA LYS A 171 -19.81 18.49 13.24
C LYS A 171 -19.88 19.39 12.01
N LEU A 172 -20.46 18.87 10.92
CA LEU A 172 -20.86 19.57 9.71
C LEU A 172 -21.60 20.88 10.06
N THR A 173 -20.86 21.96 10.32
CA THR A 173 -21.42 23.30 10.47
C THR A 173 -20.98 24.09 9.25
N PRO A 174 -21.90 24.43 8.33
CA PRO A 174 -21.61 25.33 7.23
C PRO A 174 -21.13 26.67 7.80
N GLY A 175 -19.88 27.02 7.53
CA GLY A 175 -19.29 28.28 7.96
C GLY A 175 -17.96 28.10 8.70
N GLY A 176 -16.88 28.35 7.95
CA GLY A 176 -15.57 28.79 8.42
C GLY A 176 -15.09 28.21 9.75
N SER A 177 -14.34 27.11 9.69
CA SER A 177 -13.34 26.85 10.70
C SER A 177 -12.44 28.10 10.78
N GLY A 178 -12.27 28.67 11.98
CA GLY A 178 -11.51 29.91 12.23
C GLY A 178 -10.01 29.84 11.94
N HIS A 179 -9.59 29.08 10.93
CA HIS A 179 -8.25 29.18 10.36
C HIS A 179 -8.16 30.51 9.62
N THR A 180 -7.29 31.39 10.09
CA THR A 180 -6.97 32.68 9.44
C THR A 180 -6.08 32.51 8.21
N THR A 181 -5.90 31.28 7.73
CA THR A 181 -5.00 30.89 6.64
C THR A 181 -5.79 30.37 5.46
N VAL A 182 -5.48 30.84 4.26
CA VAL A 182 -5.98 30.27 3.00
C VAL A 182 -5.49 28.82 2.91
N PRO A 183 -6.39 27.82 2.83
CA PRO A 183 -5.98 26.43 2.66
C PRO A 183 -5.14 26.24 1.39
N LEU A 184 -4.14 25.36 1.47
CA LEU A 184 -3.41 24.94 0.28
C LEU A 184 -4.28 24.03 -0.58
N THR A 185 -3.92 23.86 -1.84
CA THR A 185 -4.47 22.82 -2.72
C THR A 185 -3.44 21.73 -2.97
N PRO A 186 -3.83 20.49 -3.34
CA PRO A 186 -2.85 19.45 -3.65
C PRO A 186 -1.84 19.86 -4.73
N PRO A 187 -2.21 20.56 -5.83
CA PRO A 187 -1.23 21.10 -6.77
C PRO A 187 -0.24 22.11 -6.18
N GLN A 188 -0.65 22.91 -5.19
CA GLN A 188 0.25 23.83 -4.50
C GLN A 188 1.24 23.07 -3.62
N VAL A 189 0.79 22.07 -2.87
CA VAL A 189 1.66 21.20 -2.06
C VAL A 189 2.62 20.41 -2.95
N ALA A 190 2.15 19.89 -4.08
CA ALA A 190 2.98 19.24 -5.11
C ALA A 190 4.13 20.14 -5.55
N LYS A 191 3.87 21.43 -5.77
CA LYS A 191 4.92 22.42 -6.08
C LYS A 191 5.90 22.62 -4.92
N LEU A 192 5.41 22.70 -3.68
CA LEU A 192 6.27 22.85 -2.49
C LEU A 192 7.19 21.63 -2.27
N TYR A 193 6.70 20.43 -2.57
CA TYR A 193 7.45 19.17 -2.44
C TYR A 193 8.21 18.81 -3.72
N GLY A 194 8.30 19.73 -4.68
CA GLY A 194 9.08 19.52 -5.90
C GLY A 194 8.58 18.35 -6.75
N PHE A 195 7.28 18.12 -6.86
CA PHE A 195 6.76 17.15 -7.82
C PHE A 195 7.20 17.51 -9.25
N PRO A 196 7.47 16.52 -10.11
CA PRO A 196 7.95 16.77 -11.47
C PRO A 196 6.92 17.57 -12.30
N ALA A 197 7.34 18.69 -12.89
CA ALA A 197 6.49 19.63 -13.65
C ALA A 197 6.19 19.16 -15.10
N PRO A 198 5.21 19.79 -15.79
CA PRO A 198 3.78 19.51 -15.61
C PRO A 198 3.52 18.01 -15.67
N PRO A 199 2.80 17.45 -14.70
CA PRO A 199 2.72 16.02 -14.55
C PRO A 199 1.60 15.46 -15.42
N GLU A 200 1.94 14.56 -16.32
CA GLU A 200 0.96 13.74 -16.99
C GLU A 200 1.10 12.34 -16.41
N GLY A 201 0.21 11.97 -15.48
CA GLY A 201 0.08 10.60 -14.98
C GLY A 201 -0.51 9.65 -16.02
N PHE A 202 -0.42 9.98 -17.31
CA PHE A 202 -1.00 9.18 -18.37
C PHE A 202 -0.45 7.76 -18.35
N ASN A 203 -1.33 6.82 -18.73
CA ASN A 203 -1.07 5.37 -18.68
C ASN A 203 -0.76 4.81 -17.28
N GLN A 204 -1.05 5.57 -16.22
CA GLN A 204 -1.04 5.05 -14.86
C GLN A 204 -2.47 4.94 -14.32
N THR A 205 -2.67 3.94 -13.48
CA THR A 205 -3.89 3.77 -12.69
C THR A 205 -3.47 3.75 -11.22
N ILE A 206 -4.09 4.63 -10.42
CA ILE A 206 -3.98 4.63 -8.97
C ILE A 206 -5.19 3.89 -8.43
N GLY A 207 -4.94 2.79 -7.71
CA GLY A 207 -5.95 2.10 -6.90
C GLY A 207 -6.19 2.86 -5.60
N ILE A 208 -7.43 3.03 -5.19
CA ILE A 208 -7.83 3.66 -3.93
C ILE A 208 -8.74 2.68 -3.19
N PHE A 209 -8.48 2.41 -1.92
CA PHE A 209 -9.30 1.49 -1.12
C PHE A 209 -10.24 2.26 -0.21
N GLU A 210 -11.52 1.95 -0.31
CA GLU A 210 -12.59 2.57 0.46
C GLU A 210 -13.42 1.51 1.14
N PHE A 211 -13.66 1.66 2.44
CA PHE A 211 -14.41 0.66 3.22
C PHE A 211 -15.86 1.04 3.48
N GLY A 212 -16.28 2.25 3.10
CA GLY A 212 -17.63 2.75 3.35
C GLY A 212 -17.94 3.97 2.50
N GLY A 213 -19.15 4.51 2.63
CA GLY A 213 -19.59 5.70 1.92
C GLY A 213 -19.39 5.63 0.41
N GLY A 214 -18.88 6.73 -0.14
CA GLY A 214 -18.79 6.94 -1.56
C GLY A 214 -18.60 8.41 -1.92
N TYR A 215 -18.64 8.72 -3.21
CA TYR A 215 -18.56 10.08 -3.74
C TYR A 215 -19.73 10.39 -4.68
N TRP A 216 -20.18 11.64 -4.65
CA TRP A 216 -21.02 12.19 -5.71
C TRP A 216 -20.14 12.74 -6.84
N PRO A 217 -20.40 12.37 -8.11
CA PRO A 217 -19.67 12.94 -9.24
C PRO A 217 -19.73 14.48 -9.31
N SER A 218 -20.83 15.09 -8.86
CA SER A 218 -20.98 16.55 -8.79
C SER A 218 -19.99 17.22 -7.83
N ASP A 219 -19.65 16.56 -6.72
CA ASP A 219 -18.73 17.11 -5.73
C ASP A 219 -17.28 17.04 -6.20
N VAL A 220 -16.92 15.94 -6.86
CA VAL A 220 -15.66 15.83 -7.59
C VAL A 220 -15.57 16.96 -8.61
N GLN A 221 -16.59 17.14 -9.45
CA GLN A 221 -16.63 18.22 -10.44
C GLN A 221 -16.43 19.62 -9.81
N LEU A 222 -17.11 19.92 -8.70
CA LEU A 222 -16.96 21.19 -7.99
C LEU A 222 -15.53 21.39 -7.46
N PHE A 223 -14.90 20.34 -6.92
CA PHE A 223 -13.51 20.39 -6.49
C PHE A 223 -12.58 20.71 -7.66
N TYR A 224 -12.67 19.97 -8.77
CA TYR A 224 -11.79 20.14 -9.93
C TYR A 224 -11.97 21.52 -10.61
N GLN A 225 -13.19 22.05 -10.65
CA GLN A 225 -13.45 23.43 -11.05
C GLN A 225 -12.76 24.44 -10.13
N SER A 226 -12.79 24.21 -8.80
CA SER A 226 -12.18 25.12 -7.83
C SER A 226 -10.66 25.19 -7.91
N VAL A 227 -10.01 24.11 -8.36
CA VAL A 227 -8.54 24.04 -8.56
C VAL A 227 -8.11 24.24 -10.02
N ASN A 228 -9.05 24.52 -10.93
CA ASN A 228 -8.84 24.73 -12.36
C ASN A 228 -8.08 23.57 -13.05
N LEU A 229 -8.54 22.34 -12.82
CA LEU A 229 -8.00 21.12 -13.43
C LEU A 229 -9.10 20.31 -14.12
N PRO A 230 -8.76 19.48 -15.13
CA PRO A 230 -9.69 18.52 -15.69
C PRO A 230 -9.97 17.39 -14.68
N GLU A 231 -11.20 16.88 -14.69
CA GLU A 231 -11.59 15.72 -13.89
C GLU A 231 -10.84 14.44 -14.36
N PRO A 232 -10.41 13.57 -13.44
CA PRO A 232 -9.80 12.30 -13.77
C PRO A 232 -10.86 11.29 -14.23
N LEU A 233 -10.43 10.24 -14.92
CA LEU A 233 -11.29 9.07 -15.15
C LEU A 233 -11.36 8.25 -13.85
N ILE A 234 -12.53 8.22 -13.23
CA ILE A 234 -12.79 7.46 -12.01
C ILE A 234 -13.62 6.23 -12.36
N THR A 235 -13.15 5.05 -11.96
CA THR A 235 -13.86 3.77 -12.08
C THR A 235 -14.14 3.24 -10.68
N PRO A 236 -15.40 3.24 -10.21
CA PRO A 236 -15.77 2.58 -8.97
C PRO A 236 -15.85 1.05 -9.18
N ILE A 237 -15.21 0.28 -8.31
CA ILE A 237 -15.20 -1.19 -8.32
C ILE A 237 -15.86 -1.68 -7.03
N SER A 238 -16.84 -2.55 -7.18
CA SER A 238 -17.49 -3.20 -6.04
C SER A 238 -16.73 -4.46 -5.64
N VAL A 239 -16.36 -4.55 -4.37
CA VAL A 239 -15.81 -5.74 -3.73
C VAL A 239 -16.83 -6.25 -2.72
N ASP A 240 -17.11 -7.55 -2.76
CA ASP A 240 -18.13 -8.22 -1.93
C ASP A 240 -19.54 -7.57 -2.00
N GLY A 241 -19.85 -6.93 -3.13
CA GLY A 241 -21.13 -6.26 -3.35
C GLY A 241 -21.25 -4.87 -2.70
N GLN A 242 -20.18 -4.34 -2.08
CA GLN A 242 -20.17 -2.97 -1.56
C GLN A 242 -20.12 -1.96 -2.73
N PRO A 243 -21.11 -1.07 -2.90
CA PRO A 243 -21.13 -0.11 -3.99
C PRO A 243 -20.50 1.24 -3.60
N ASN A 244 -20.31 2.13 -4.57
CA ASN A 244 -20.21 3.57 -4.32
C ASN A 244 -21.56 4.07 -3.77
N ALA A 245 -21.64 4.37 -2.47
CA ALA A 245 -22.87 4.77 -1.80
C ALA A 245 -22.63 5.97 -0.88
N PRO A 246 -22.49 7.19 -1.44
CA PRO A 246 -22.26 8.37 -0.63
C PRO A 246 -23.44 8.65 0.32
N ASP A 247 -23.13 8.96 1.59
CA ASP A 247 -24.09 9.30 2.64
C ASP A 247 -23.49 10.38 3.54
N LEU A 248 -24.23 11.48 3.77
CA LEU A 248 -23.81 12.58 4.64
C LEU A 248 -23.60 12.17 6.10
N LEU A 249 -24.22 11.06 6.53
CA LEU A 249 -24.05 10.51 7.88
C LEU A 249 -22.89 9.52 7.97
N ASP A 250 -22.32 9.10 6.84
CA ASP A 250 -21.16 8.21 6.79
C ASP A 250 -19.87 9.04 6.65
N PRO A 251 -19.00 9.09 7.67
CA PRO A 251 -17.74 9.82 7.59
C PRO A 251 -16.81 9.32 6.47
N SER A 252 -17.04 8.10 5.96
CA SER A 252 -16.30 7.56 4.82
C SER A 252 -16.54 8.34 3.52
N THR A 253 -17.67 9.04 3.40
CA THR A 253 -17.92 9.87 2.20
C THR A 253 -16.95 11.04 2.10
N GLU A 254 -16.59 11.64 3.24
CA GLU A 254 -15.56 12.69 3.29
C GLU A 254 -14.19 12.12 2.88
N GLU A 255 -13.85 10.94 3.40
CA GLU A 255 -12.61 10.24 3.09
C GLU A 255 -12.49 9.87 1.60
N THR A 256 -13.53 9.26 1.03
CA THR A 256 -13.51 8.85 -0.38
C THR A 256 -13.36 10.05 -1.31
N LEU A 257 -14.06 11.15 -1.01
CA LEU A 257 -13.89 12.40 -1.76
C LEU A 257 -12.48 12.97 -1.61
N LEU A 258 -11.92 12.91 -0.40
CA LEU A 258 -10.57 13.37 -0.11
C LEU A 258 -9.52 12.60 -0.91
N ASP A 259 -9.54 11.26 -0.84
CA ASP A 259 -8.59 10.39 -1.53
C ASP A 259 -8.62 10.60 -3.06
N ILE A 260 -9.82 10.63 -3.65
CA ILE A 260 -10.03 10.89 -5.08
C ILE A 260 -9.46 12.24 -5.49
N ASN A 261 -9.85 13.29 -4.76
CA ASN A 261 -9.50 14.67 -5.11
C ASN A 261 -7.99 14.91 -4.95
N VAL A 262 -7.39 14.39 -3.89
CA VAL A 262 -5.95 14.54 -3.64
C VAL A 262 -5.14 13.77 -4.68
N ALA A 263 -5.41 12.47 -4.87
CA ALA A 263 -4.66 11.65 -5.82
C ALA A 263 -4.76 12.19 -7.25
N GLY A 264 -5.98 12.44 -7.72
CA GLY A 264 -6.19 12.84 -9.11
C GLY A 264 -5.74 14.28 -9.41
N SER A 265 -5.81 15.21 -8.45
CA SER A 265 -5.35 16.59 -8.69
C SER A 265 -3.84 16.75 -8.53
N ALA A 266 -3.19 15.91 -7.72
CA ALA A 266 -1.74 15.87 -7.62
C ALA A 266 -1.08 15.11 -8.81
N ALA A 267 -1.80 14.17 -9.44
CA ALA A 267 -1.38 13.51 -10.69
C ALA A 267 -2.43 13.61 -11.82
N PRO A 268 -2.61 14.81 -12.42
CA PRO A 268 -3.53 14.96 -13.56
C PRO A 268 -3.22 13.97 -14.68
N GLY A 269 -4.27 13.36 -15.24
CA GLY A 269 -4.17 12.36 -16.32
C GLY A 269 -4.04 10.90 -15.87
N ALA A 270 -3.77 10.65 -14.59
CA ALA A 270 -3.90 9.29 -14.03
C ALA A 270 -5.38 8.86 -13.97
N LYS A 271 -5.62 7.56 -14.17
CA LYS A 271 -6.92 6.94 -13.90
C LYS A 271 -7.01 6.59 -12.42
N LEU A 272 -8.21 6.68 -11.86
CA LEU A 272 -8.48 6.28 -10.47
C LEU A 272 -9.40 5.05 -10.47
N ALA A 273 -8.92 3.95 -9.89
CA ALA A 273 -9.71 2.73 -9.66
C ALA A 273 -10.07 2.68 -8.17
N VAL A 274 -11.31 2.96 -7.81
CA VAL A 274 -11.75 3.10 -6.42
C VAL A 274 -12.46 1.81 -6.00
N TYR A 275 -11.81 1.01 -5.18
CA TYR A 275 -12.31 -0.29 -4.73
C TYR A 275 -13.08 -0.14 -3.41
N PHE A 276 -14.40 -0.34 -3.48
CA PHE A 276 -15.29 -0.29 -2.32
C PHE A 276 -15.45 -1.68 -1.73
N ALA A 277 -15.10 -1.86 -0.46
CA ALA A 277 -15.21 -3.13 0.25
C ALA A 277 -15.94 -2.96 1.59
N PRO A 278 -16.53 -4.01 2.17
CA PRO A 278 -17.14 -3.91 3.51
C PRO A 278 -16.08 -3.64 4.58
N TRP A 279 -16.44 -2.91 5.64
CA TRP A 279 -15.60 -2.59 6.82
C TRP A 279 -15.00 -3.79 7.58
N SER A 280 -15.23 -5.03 7.15
CA SER A 280 -14.85 -6.24 7.88
C SER A 280 -13.43 -6.70 7.55
N GLN A 281 -12.90 -7.64 8.34
CA GLN A 281 -11.64 -8.35 8.00
C GLN A 281 -11.72 -9.04 6.63
N ASN A 282 -12.90 -9.53 6.24
CA ASN A 282 -13.09 -10.14 4.91
C ASN A 282 -12.89 -9.10 3.81
N GLY A 283 -13.49 -7.93 3.97
CA GLY A 283 -13.35 -6.83 3.02
C GLY A 283 -11.89 -6.42 2.84
N TRP A 284 -11.09 -6.40 3.92
CA TRP A 284 -9.64 -6.17 3.82
C TRP A 284 -8.93 -7.23 2.98
N VAL A 285 -9.19 -8.51 3.24
CA VAL A 285 -8.57 -9.61 2.48
C VAL A 285 -9.00 -9.54 1.01
N ASP A 286 -10.28 -9.32 0.75
CA ASP A 286 -10.83 -9.34 -0.60
C ASP A 286 -10.46 -8.09 -1.40
N VAL A 287 -10.40 -6.89 -0.81
CA VAL A 287 -10.00 -5.68 -1.54
C VAL A 287 -8.53 -5.73 -1.94
N VAL A 288 -7.65 -6.17 -1.02
CA VAL A 288 -6.21 -6.27 -1.26
C VAL A 288 -5.95 -7.29 -2.36
N THR A 289 -6.58 -8.46 -2.29
CA THR A 289 -6.39 -9.51 -3.30
C THR A 289 -7.04 -9.16 -4.63
N THR A 290 -8.19 -8.48 -4.64
CA THR A 290 -8.85 -8.02 -5.88
C THR A 290 -8.00 -7.00 -6.61
N ALA A 291 -7.59 -5.92 -5.96
CA ALA A 291 -6.89 -4.83 -6.63
C ALA A 291 -5.46 -5.21 -7.09
N ILE A 292 -4.75 -5.98 -6.27
CA ILE A 292 -3.39 -6.43 -6.62
C ILE A 292 -3.41 -7.37 -7.83
N HIS A 293 -4.46 -8.18 -7.99
CA HIS A 293 -4.62 -9.11 -9.12
C HIS A 293 -5.54 -8.59 -10.23
N ASP A 294 -5.97 -7.33 -10.18
CA ASP A 294 -6.87 -6.73 -11.18
C ASP A 294 -6.15 -6.52 -12.51
N THR A 295 -6.47 -7.34 -13.51
CA THR A 295 -5.94 -7.23 -14.88
C THR A 295 -6.72 -6.25 -15.77
N THR A 296 -7.88 -5.77 -15.32
CA THR A 296 -8.72 -4.83 -16.06
C THR A 296 -8.29 -3.39 -15.83
N ASN A 297 -8.21 -2.96 -14.56
CA ASN A 297 -7.79 -1.60 -14.21
C ASN A 297 -6.27 -1.51 -14.03
N ASN A 298 -5.62 -2.64 -13.70
CA ASN A 298 -4.18 -2.82 -13.65
C ASN A 298 -3.45 -1.70 -12.86
N PRO A 299 -3.83 -1.43 -11.60
CA PRO A 299 -3.20 -0.37 -10.81
C PRO A 299 -1.70 -0.63 -10.65
N SER A 300 -0.88 0.41 -10.88
CA SER A 300 0.57 0.40 -10.65
C SER A 300 0.94 0.96 -9.27
N VAL A 301 -0.01 1.65 -8.64
CA VAL A 301 0.11 2.28 -7.33
C VAL A 301 -1.21 2.09 -6.59
N ILE A 302 -1.17 1.81 -5.29
CA ILE A 302 -2.35 1.71 -4.43
C ILE A 302 -2.19 2.68 -3.27
N SER A 303 -3.21 3.49 -3.02
CA SER A 303 -3.36 4.33 -1.83
C SER A 303 -4.36 3.71 -0.88
N ILE A 304 -4.02 3.68 0.41
CA ILE A 304 -4.88 3.18 1.48
C ILE A 304 -4.87 4.22 2.60
N SER A 305 -5.99 4.92 2.75
CA SER A 305 -6.15 5.93 3.80
C SER A 305 -6.90 5.37 5.04
N TRP A 306 -6.96 4.05 5.13
CA TRP A 306 -7.70 3.30 6.14
C TRP A 306 -6.79 2.42 6.99
N GLY A 307 -7.15 2.24 8.25
CA GLY A 307 -6.40 1.37 9.15
C GLY A 307 -7.17 0.97 10.40
N TRP A 308 -6.54 0.10 11.19
CA TRP A 308 -6.96 -0.27 12.53
C TRP A 308 -5.75 -0.64 13.36
N ALA A 309 -5.79 -0.52 14.69
CA ALA A 309 -4.66 -0.93 15.53
C ALA A 309 -4.24 -2.38 15.23
N GLU A 310 -2.94 -2.61 15.03
CA GLU A 310 -2.43 -3.90 14.57
C GLU A 310 -2.57 -5.01 15.62
N ASN A 311 -2.55 -4.64 16.90
CA ASN A 311 -2.63 -5.54 18.03
C ASN A 311 -3.55 -4.94 19.10
N GLN A 312 -4.58 -5.69 19.50
CA GLN A 312 -5.43 -5.33 20.63
C GLN A 312 -5.61 -6.53 21.56
N THR A 313 -4.56 -6.87 22.31
CA THR A 313 -4.66 -7.93 23.32
C THR A 313 -5.49 -7.53 24.54
N ALA A 314 -5.57 -6.22 24.87
CA ALA A 314 -6.36 -5.73 26.01
C ALA A 314 -7.86 -5.59 25.70
N TYR A 315 -8.23 -5.47 24.42
CA TYR A 315 -9.61 -5.18 23.97
C TYR A 315 -10.23 -6.25 23.06
N GLY A 316 -9.57 -7.40 22.93
CA GLY A 316 -9.95 -8.49 22.03
C GLY A 316 -9.26 -8.36 20.67
N LEU A 317 -8.75 -9.50 20.16
CA LEU A 317 -8.03 -9.56 18.89
C LEU A 317 -8.98 -9.22 17.73
N ASP A 318 -8.85 -8.02 17.15
CA ASP A 318 -9.58 -7.64 15.93
C ASP A 318 -8.96 -8.31 14.70
N TRP A 319 -7.67 -8.10 14.44
CA TRP A 319 -6.93 -8.85 13.42
C TRP A 319 -6.62 -10.26 13.88
N THR A 320 -7.08 -11.25 13.12
CA THR A 320 -6.61 -12.62 13.31
C THR A 320 -5.22 -12.80 12.71
N PRO A 321 -4.31 -13.57 13.33
CA PRO A 321 -2.98 -13.81 12.76
C PRO A 321 -2.97 -14.30 11.30
N ASN A 322 -3.95 -15.11 10.90
CA ASN A 322 -4.08 -15.58 9.52
C ASN A 322 -4.50 -14.46 8.53
N ALA A 323 -5.22 -13.43 8.97
CA ALA A 323 -5.56 -12.28 8.14
C ALA A 323 -4.34 -11.38 7.92
N ILE A 324 -3.58 -11.09 8.99
CA ILE A 324 -2.30 -10.36 8.86
C ILE A 324 -1.37 -11.12 7.92
N THR A 325 -1.22 -12.44 8.11
CA THR A 325 -0.37 -13.26 7.23
C THR A 325 -0.87 -13.23 5.78
N THR A 326 -2.18 -13.27 5.56
CA THR A 326 -2.77 -13.25 4.21
C THR A 326 -2.58 -11.90 3.51
N VAL A 327 -2.86 -10.79 4.21
CA VAL A 327 -2.71 -9.43 3.67
C VAL A 327 -1.22 -9.13 3.43
N ASN A 328 -0.35 -9.44 4.40
CA ASN A 328 1.11 -9.32 4.25
C ASN A 328 1.63 -10.14 3.06
N ALA A 329 1.22 -11.40 2.96
CA ALA A 329 1.61 -12.25 1.84
C ALA A 329 1.14 -11.65 0.51
N THR A 330 -0.02 -11.01 0.45
CA THR A 330 -0.52 -10.37 -0.78
C THR A 330 0.24 -9.07 -1.10
N PHE A 331 0.68 -8.30 -0.10
CA PHE A 331 1.59 -7.17 -0.33
C PHE A 331 2.97 -7.60 -0.85
N GLN A 332 3.46 -8.78 -0.47
CA GLN A 332 4.64 -9.38 -1.12
C GLN A 332 4.41 -9.66 -2.62
N GLU A 333 3.19 -10.05 -2.99
CA GLU A 333 2.79 -10.29 -4.39
C GLU A 333 2.78 -8.97 -5.16
N ALA A 334 2.25 -7.90 -4.56
CA ALA A 334 2.34 -6.55 -5.12
C ALA A 334 3.81 -6.14 -5.36
N ALA A 335 4.70 -6.37 -4.40
CA ALA A 335 6.12 -6.08 -4.55
C ALA A 335 6.77 -6.90 -5.70
N ALA A 336 6.41 -8.18 -5.84
CA ALA A 336 6.88 -9.05 -6.93
C ALA A 336 6.37 -8.60 -8.31
N MET A 337 5.17 -7.99 -8.35
CA MET A 337 4.54 -7.48 -9.57
C MET A 337 4.80 -5.99 -9.83
N GLY A 338 5.63 -5.32 -9.03
CA GLY A 338 5.99 -3.92 -9.24
C GLY A 338 4.91 -2.91 -8.83
N VAL A 339 3.91 -3.33 -8.06
CA VAL A 339 2.86 -2.43 -7.53
C VAL A 339 3.37 -1.76 -6.26
N THR A 340 3.30 -0.43 -6.21
CA THR A 340 3.64 0.35 -5.01
C THR A 340 2.41 0.52 -4.13
N ILE A 341 2.55 0.38 -2.81
CA ILE A 341 1.44 0.55 -1.86
C ILE A 341 1.81 1.59 -0.81
N LEU A 342 0.95 2.59 -0.64
CA LEU A 342 1.13 3.69 0.29
C LEU A 342 -0.02 3.71 1.29
N VAL A 343 0.29 3.78 2.57
CA VAL A 343 -0.71 3.67 3.64
C VAL A 343 -0.55 4.80 4.64
N SER A 344 -1.64 5.49 4.97
CA SER A 344 -1.63 6.54 6.00
C SER A 344 -1.32 5.96 7.38
N SER A 345 -0.52 6.66 8.19
CA SER A 345 -0.04 6.16 9.48
C SER A 345 -1.06 6.23 10.62
N GLY A 346 -2.10 7.06 10.47
CA GLY A 346 -3.10 7.35 11.50
C GLY A 346 -3.06 8.79 12.02
N ASP A 347 -4.12 9.17 12.74
CA ASP A 347 -4.44 10.57 13.07
C ASP A 347 -4.55 10.86 14.57
N TYR A 348 -4.29 9.85 15.38
CA TYR A 348 -4.48 9.87 16.83
C TYR A 348 -3.17 9.65 17.59
N GLY A 349 -2.03 9.94 16.98
CA GLY A 349 -0.72 9.73 17.58
C GLY A 349 -0.46 8.26 17.87
N SER A 350 0.45 8.02 18.81
CA SER A 350 0.70 6.70 19.38
C SER A 350 -0.50 6.14 20.18
N TYR A 351 -1.52 6.96 20.48
CA TYR A 351 -2.72 6.48 21.16
C TYR A 351 -3.56 5.55 20.28
N CYS A 352 -3.59 5.76 18.96
CA CYS A 352 -4.28 4.89 17.99
C CYS A 352 -5.77 4.59 18.33
N GLN A 353 -6.40 5.44 19.15
CA GLN A 353 -7.74 5.24 19.69
C GLN A 353 -7.89 4.01 20.62
N ILE A 354 -6.82 3.62 21.30
CA ILE A 354 -6.78 2.50 22.25
C ILE A 354 -6.58 3.01 23.66
N ASP A 355 -7.62 2.93 24.49
CA ASP A 355 -7.63 3.51 25.85
C ASP A 355 -6.97 2.63 26.92
N ASP A 356 -5.81 2.03 26.62
CA ASP A 356 -5.00 1.26 27.59
C ASP A 356 -3.75 2.00 28.08
N ARG A 357 -3.58 3.27 27.69
CA ARG A 357 -2.41 4.12 27.99
C ARG A 357 -1.08 3.56 27.46
N LYS A 358 -1.11 2.79 26.38
CA LYS A 358 0.09 2.34 25.66
C LYS A 358 0.22 3.02 24.30
N ALA A 359 1.41 2.96 23.73
CA ALA A 359 1.66 3.32 22.34
C ALA A 359 1.25 2.15 21.43
N HIS A 360 0.64 2.46 20.29
CA HIS A 360 0.17 1.50 19.30
C HIS A 360 0.43 2.04 17.90
N VAL A 361 0.47 1.14 16.93
CA VAL A 361 0.53 1.46 15.49
C VAL A 361 -0.62 0.79 14.75
N GLN A 362 -0.96 1.29 13.56
CA GLN A 362 -2.04 0.75 12.74
C GLN A 362 -1.55 -0.27 11.71
N TYR A 363 -2.37 -1.28 11.43
CA TYR A 363 -2.30 -2.15 10.26
C TYR A 363 -3.36 -1.70 9.23
N PRO A 364 -3.05 -1.67 7.92
CA PRO A 364 -1.86 -2.19 7.26
C PRO A 364 -0.61 -1.30 7.27
N ALA A 365 -0.65 -0.12 7.89
CA ALA A 365 0.48 0.82 7.85
C ALA A 365 1.79 0.23 8.43
N SER A 366 1.70 -0.63 9.43
CA SER A 366 2.84 -1.34 10.02
C SER A 366 3.37 -2.50 9.18
N ASP A 367 2.73 -2.86 8.07
CA ASP A 367 3.23 -3.92 7.20
C ASP A 367 4.59 -3.54 6.57
N PRO A 368 5.60 -4.42 6.57
CA PRO A 368 6.89 -4.13 5.95
C PRO A 368 6.85 -3.88 4.44
N TYR A 369 5.85 -4.40 3.74
CA TYR A 369 5.75 -4.33 2.27
C TYR A 369 4.95 -3.12 1.76
N VAL A 370 4.53 -2.22 2.65
CA VAL A 370 3.91 -0.94 2.29
C VAL A 370 4.78 0.22 2.73
N THR A 371 4.68 1.34 2.03
CA THR A 371 5.27 2.61 2.47
C THR A 371 4.28 3.34 3.37
N CYS A 372 4.59 3.39 4.67
CA CYS A 372 3.79 4.11 5.65
C CYS A 372 4.06 5.61 5.57
N VAL A 373 2.99 6.41 5.51
CA VAL A 373 3.05 7.86 5.33
C VAL A 373 2.48 8.57 6.57
N GLY A 374 3.37 9.26 7.29
CA GLY A 374 3.06 10.15 8.41
C GLY A 374 2.60 11.53 8.00
N GLY A 375 2.34 12.36 9.01
CA GLY A 375 1.76 13.69 8.88
C GLY A 375 2.69 14.80 9.35
N THR A 376 2.81 15.84 8.52
CA THR A 376 3.44 17.13 8.85
C THR A 376 2.43 18.26 8.78
N ARG A 377 2.81 19.40 9.34
CA ARG A 377 2.08 20.65 9.29
C ARG A 377 2.85 21.66 8.45
N ILE A 378 2.21 22.25 7.44
CA ILE A 378 2.78 23.37 6.67
C ILE A 378 2.21 24.70 7.16
N SER A 379 3.08 25.70 7.29
CA SER A 379 2.70 27.08 7.63
C SER A 379 3.64 28.10 6.98
N ASN A 380 3.34 29.40 7.14
CA ASN A 380 4.17 30.51 6.67
C ASN A 380 4.56 30.44 5.18
N VAL A 381 3.62 30.03 4.31
CA VAL A 381 3.88 29.85 2.89
C VAL A 381 4.06 31.21 2.19
N SER A 382 5.20 31.38 1.52
CA SER A 382 5.53 32.55 0.71
C SER A 382 6.33 32.13 -0.53
N GLY A 383 5.66 32.08 -1.68
CA GLY A 383 6.25 31.53 -2.91
C GLY A 383 6.56 30.04 -2.74
N SER A 384 7.84 29.65 -2.84
CA SER A 384 8.34 28.29 -2.58
C SER A 384 8.86 28.09 -1.16
N ASN A 385 8.89 29.15 -0.33
CA ASN A 385 9.33 29.06 1.06
C ASN A 385 8.15 28.72 1.96
N PHE A 386 8.37 27.84 2.93
CA PHE A 386 7.38 27.45 3.91
C PHE A 386 8.06 26.87 5.16
N THR A 387 7.33 26.85 6.27
CA THR A 387 7.70 26.13 7.49
C THR A 387 6.99 24.79 7.48
N GLU A 388 7.72 23.74 7.85
CA GLU A 388 7.16 22.39 8.00
C GLU A 388 7.59 21.80 9.34
N THR A 389 6.64 21.23 10.06
CA THR A 389 6.79 20.71 11.44
C THR A 389 6.02 19.41 11.61
N THR A 390 6.31 18.62 12.63
CA THR A 390 5.53 17.42 12.95
C THR A 390 4.08 17.76 13.27
N TRP A 391 3.13 17.01 12.72
CA TRP A 391 1.72 17.17 13.05
C TRP A 391 1.42 16.62 14.45
N SER A 392 1.22 17.52 15.42
CA SER A 392 1.14 17.21 16.86
C SER A 392 0.12 18.06 17.64
N ASN A 393 -0.87 18.65 16.94
CA ASN A 393 -1.85 19.59 17.49
C ASN A 393 -3.28 18.99 17.55
N ASP A 394 -4.22 19.53 16.77
CA ASP A 394 -5.65 19.20 16.83
C ASP A 394 -5.97 17.76 16.36
N GLY A 395 -5.06 17.20 15.56
CA GLY A 395 -4.79 15.77 15.40
C GLY A 395 -3.28 15.51 15.49
N VAL A 396 -2.89 14.24 15.52
CA VAL A 396 -1.49 13.85 15.80
C VAL A 396 -1.10 12.72 14.85
N THR A 397 0.01 12.87 14.15
CA THR A 397 0.49 11.82 13.23
C THR A 397 0.68 10.48 13.95
N GLY A 398 0.18 9.40 13.36
CA GLY A 398 0.53 8.05 13.76
C GLY A 398 2.02 7.80 13.62
N GLY A 399 2.52 6.81 14.37
CA GLY A 399 3.94 6.45 14.36
C GLY A 399 4.37 5.73 15.63
N GLY A 400 5.34 4.83 15.50
CA GLY A 400 5.81 4.00 16.61
C GLY A 400 6.50 2.73 16.15
N ILE A 401 6.57 1.75 17.05
CA ILE A 401 7.22 0.45 16.86
C ILE A 401 6.15 -0.65 16.92
N SER A 402 6.20 -1.58 15.97
CA SER A 402 5.17 -2.63 15.82
C SER A 402 5.27 -3.75 16.87
N ASP A 403 4.13 -4.09 17.49
CA ASP A 403 3.88 -5.24 18.36
C ASP A 403 3.48 -6.51 17.58
N VAL A 404 3.37 -6.45 16.24
CA VAL A 404 3.05 -7.60 15.37
C VAL A 404 4.26 -8.04 14.55
N PHE A 405 4.91 -7.10 13.87
CA PHE A 405 6.06 -7.36 13.02
C PHE A 405 7.36 -7.30 13.84
N TYR A 406 7.46 -8.19 14.83
CA TYR A 406 8.56 -8.31 15.78
C TYR A 406 9.12 -9.75 15.91
N PRO A 407 10.39 -9.93 16.35
CA PRO A 407 11.00 -11.25 16.52
C PRO A 407 10.31 -12.13 17.58
N PRO A 408 10.27 -13.47 17.42
CA PRO A 408 10.95 -14.25 16.38
C PRO A 408 10.13 -14.43 15.10
N HIS A 409 8.88 -14.00 15.06
CA HIS A 409 7.97 -14.27 13.94
C HIS A 409 8.28 -13.40 12.72
N PHE A 410 8.64 -12.13 12.95
CA PHE A 410 9.03 -11.20 11.90
C PHE A 410 10.28 -10.42 12.34
N PRO A 411 11.47 -10.69 11.78
CA PRO A 411 12.64 -9.87 12.08
C PRO A 411 12.42 -8.44 11.59
N LEU A 412 13.10 -7.48 12.23
CA LEU A 412 13.18 -6.10 11.73
C LEU A 412 13.62 -6.13 10.24
N PRO A 413 12.89 -5.46 9.32
CA PRO A 413 13.21 -5.52 7.92
C PRO A 413 14.67 -5.09 7.64
N PRO A 414 15.42 -5.82 6.81
CA PRO A 414 16.87 -5.63 6.69
C PRO A 414 17.25 -4.24 6.15
N TRP A 415 16.38 -3.60 5.36
CA TRP A 415 16.57 -2.24 4.88
C TRP A 415 16.35 -1.19 5.97
N GLN A 416 15.52 -1.48 6.97
CA GLN A 416 15.26 -0.55 8.08
C GLN A 416 16.40 -0.54 9.12
N ASN A 417 17.23 -1.58 9.13
CA ASN A 417 18.47 -1.64 9.92
C ASN A 417 19.56 -0.63 9.49
N TRP A 418 19.38 0.06 8.37
CA TRP A 418 20.34 1.05 7.88
C TRP A 418 20.17 2.42 8.52
N VAL A 419 19.10 2.62 9.27
CA VAL A 419 18.87 3.79 10.12
C VAL A 419 18.72 3.33 11.58
N THR A 420 18.72 4.28 12.51
CA THR A 420 18.52 3.95 13.92
C THR A 420 17.03 3.86 14.22
N ILE A 421 16.58 2.68 14.66
CA ILE A 421 15.21 2.46 15.15
C ILE A 421 15.24 2.45 16.68
N PRO A 422 14.43 3.28 17.37
CA PRO A 422 14.33 3.27 18.82
C PRO A 422 13.62 2.00 19.29
N GLY A 423 13.83 1.64 20.56
CA GLY A 423 12.99 0.64 21.20
C GLY A 423 11.57 1.17 21.41
N SER A 424 10.60 0.26 21.46
CA SER A 424 9.21 0.58 21.79
C SER A 424 9.13 1.33 23.12
N VAL A 425 8.35 2.41 23.19
CA VAL A 425 8.15 3.15 24.45
C VAL A 425 7.33 2.36 25.48
N ASN A 426 6.74 1.22 25.10
CA ASN A 426 6.00 0.36 26.01
C ASN A 426 6.92 -0.54 26.85
N ASP A 427 7.94 -1.15 26.23
CA ASP A 427 8.77 -2.20 26.84
C ASP A 427 10.22 -2.29 26.30
N GLY A 428 10.59 -1.44 25.34
CA GLY A 428 11.94 -1.37 24.78
C GLY A 428 12.27 -2.35 23.65
N HIS A 429 11.33 -3.18 23.18
CA HIS A 429 11.62 -4.10 22.07
C HIS A 429 11.90 -3.36 20.75
N ILE A 430 12.63 -3.98 19.84
CA ILE A 430 12.94 -3.42 18.50
C ILE A 430 12.19 -4.24 17.44
N ALA A 431 11.43 -3.57 16.59
CA ALA A 431 10.59 -4.13 15.54
C ALA A 431 10.39 -3.10 14.42
N ARG A 432 9.57 -3.44 13.40
CA ARG A 432 9.23 -2.51 12.32
C ARG A 432 8.77 -1.16 12.88
N GLY A 433 9.49 -0.09 12.58
CA GLY A 433 9.14 1.28 12.98
C GLY A 433 8.33 1.99 11.89
N ILE A 434 7.29 2.74 12.24
CA ILE A 434 6.53 3.61 11.32
C ILE A 434 6.55 5.08 11.79
N PRO A 435 6.32 6.06 10.89
CA PRO A 435 6.16 5.91 9.44
C PRO A 435 7.49 5.74 8.68
N ASP A 436 7.42 5.49 7.37
CA ASP A 436 8.60 5.43 6.50
C ASP A 436 8.97 6.84 5.99
N ILE A 437 7.96 7.62 5.60
CA ILE A 437 8.07 9.03 5.17
C ILE A 437 6.90 9.82 5.76
N ALA A 438 6.88 11.14 5.59
CA ALA A 438 5.74 11.98 6.00
C ALA A 438 5.35 13.00 4.92
N GLY A 439 4.14 13.56 5.04
CA GLY A 439 3.66 14.61 4.16
C GLY A 439 2.57 15.46 4.79
N TYR A 440 2.15 16.49 4.07
CA TYR A 440 1.20 17.50 4.53
C TYR A 440 -0.11 16.88 5.01
N ALA A 441 -0.37 17.02 6.30
CA ALA A 441 -1.55 16.54 7.00
C ALA A 441 -2.36 17.69 7.66
N ASP A 442 -1.73 18.84 7.94
CA ASP A 442 -2.36 20.01 8.59
C ASP A 442 -1.87 21.33 7.97
N PRO A 443 -2.73 22.35 7.77
CA PRO A 443 -4.16 22.43 8.16
C PRO A 443 -5.15 21.63 7.32
N GLY A 444 -4.70 21.06 6.19
CA GLY A 444 -5.52 20.23 5.31
C GLY A 444 -6.02 20.89 4.03
N TYR A 445 -6.97 20.25 3.35
CA TYR A 445 -7.53 20.68 2.06
C TYR A 445 -9.03 21.02 2.15
N GLU A 446 -9.50 21.94 1.32
CA GLU A 446 -10.94 22.15 1.13
C GLU A 446 -11.54 21.02 0.27
N LEU A 447 -12.76 20.61 0.59
CA LEU A 447 -13.53 19.62 -0.14
C LEU A 447 -14.94 20.16 -0.43
N PHE A 448 -15.67 19.44 -1.29
CA PHE A 448 -17.10 19.64 -1.48
C PHE A 448 -17.82 18.36 -1.07
N VAL A 449 -18.88 18.49 -0.28
CA VAL A 449 -19.73 17.38 0.17
C VAL A 449 -21.18 17.83 0.03
N ASP A 450 -21.97 17.11 -0.77
CA ASP A 450 -23.34 17.46 -1.15
C ASP A 450 -23.46 18.92 -1.63
N GLY A 451 -22.58 19.30 -2.56
CA GLY A 451 -22.49 20.65 -3.13
C GLY A 451 -21.97 21.73 -2.17
N THR A 452 -21.70 21.39 -0.91
CA THR A 452 -21.28 22.36 0.12
C THR A 452 -19.78 22.27 0.34
N LYS A 453 -19.11 23.44 0.36
CA LYS A 453 -17.69 23.50 0.70
C LYS A 453 -17.46 23.16 2.18
N LEU A 454 -16.56 22.20 2.42
CA LEU A 454 -16.12 21.72 3.72
C LEU A 454 -14.61 21.97 3.90
N GLY A 455 -14.17 22.18 5.14
CA GLY A 455 -12.75 22.14 5.51
C GLY A 455 -12.13 23.49 5.93
N PRO A 456 -10.78 23.59 5.92
CA PRO A 456 -9.85 22.53 5.50
C PRO A 456 -9.95 21.27 6.38
N VAL A 457 -9.76 20.11 5.76
CA VAL A 457 -9.85 18.78 6.38
C VAL A 457 -8.44 18.23 6.58
N PRO A 458 -7.97 18.03 7.83
CA PRO A 458 -6.65 17.50 8.13
C PRO A 458 -6.65 15.97 8.24
N GLY A 459 -5.48 15.36 8.07
CA GLY A 459 -5.26 13.93 8.31
C GLY A 459 -4.08 13.34 7.55
N THR A 460 -3.58 12.19 8.00
CA THR A 460 -2.59 11.43 7.23
C THR A 460 -3.19 10.81 5.96
N SER A 461 -4.53 10.72 5.89
CA SER A 461 -5.27 10.43 4.66
C SER A 461 -5.04 11.43 3.53
N LEU A 462 -4.50 12.63 3.81
CA LEU A 462 -4.06 13.54 2.76
C LEU A 462 -2.74 13.07 2.11
N ALA A 463 -1.85 12.46 2.90
CA ALA A 463 -0.47 12.26 2.51
C ALA A 463 -0.27 10.97 1.68
N ALA A 464 -1.00 9.89 2.01
CA ALA A 464 -0.94 8.63 1.26
C ALA A 464 -1.36 8.78 -0.22
N PRO A 465 -2.55 9.32 -0.57
CA PRO A 465 -2.96 9.53 -1.96
C PRO A 465 -2.07 10.56 -2.67
N PHE A 466 -1.54 11.54 -1.93
CA PHE A 466 -0.62 12.54 -2.47
C PHE A 466 0.71 11.93 -2.93
N TYR A 467 1.30 11.01 -2.15
CA TYR A 467 2.48 10.28 -2.62
C TYR A 467 2.13 9.18 -3.63
N ALA A 468 0.92 8.62 -3.62
CA ALA A 468 0.49 7.70 -4.67
C ALA A 468 0.47 8.42 -6.04
N ALA A 469 0.03 9.68 -6.03
CA ALA A 469 0.17 10.58 -7.17
C ALA A 469 1.64 10.79 -7.56
N LEU A 470 2.55 11.08 -6.63
CA LEU A 470 3.99 11.20 -6.94
C LEU A 470 4.53 9.95 -7.66
N VAL A 471 4.21 8.77 -7.14
CA VAL A 471 4.67 7.50 -7.72
C VAL A 471 4.10 7.30 -9.12
N ALA A 472 2.82 7.61 -9.35
CA ALA A 472 2.23 7.57 -10.69
C ALA A 472 2.98 8.50 -11.65
N LEU A 473 3.32 9.72 -11.21
CA LEU A 473 4.09 10.65 -12.04
C LEU A 473 5.50 10.15 -12.34
N ILE A 474 6.18 9.56 -11.37
CA ILE A 474 7.50 8.96 -11.56
C ILE A 474 7.40 7.79 -12.55
N ASN A 475 6.43 6.89 -12.37
CA ASN A 475 6.21 5.76 -13.28
C ASN A 475 5.95 6.23 -14.71
N ALA A 476 5.10 7.26 -14.89
CA ALA A 476 4.81 7.84 -16.19
C ALA A 476 6.04 8.48 -16.84
N ARG A 477 6.87 9.18 -16.05
CA ARG A 477 8.11 9.82 -16.53
C ARG A 477 9.19 8.82 -16.93
N ILE A 478 9.36 7.75 -16.15
CA ILE A 478 10.37 6.72 -16.39
C ILE A 478 9.90 5.74 -17.48
N GLY A 479 8.58 5.55 -17.63
CA GLY A 479 7.99 4.59 -18.56
C GLY A 479 7.95 3.14 -18.02
N THR A 480 8.27 2.94 -16.75
CA THR A 480 8.12 1.65 -16.05
C THR A 480 7.79 1.87 -14.58
N GLN A 481 7.29 0.82 -13.92
CA GLN A 481 6.92 0.85 -12.51
C GLN A 481 8.16 0.84 -11.61
N ILE A 482 8.17 1.69 -10.57
CA ILE A 482 9.24 1.70 -9.58
C ILE A 482 9.04 0.68 -8.45
N GLY A 483 7.83 0.13 -8.28
CA GLY A 483 7.56 -0.95 -7.33
C GLY A 483 7.77 -0.60 -5.86
N TRP A 484 7.96 -1.62 -5.03
CA TRP A 484 8.07 -1.47 -3.57
C TRP A 484 9.25 -0.55 -3.18
N LEU A 485 8.91 0.59 -2.56
CA LEU A 485 9.82 1.71 -2.36
C LEU A 485 10.74 1.60 -1.15
N ASN A 486 10.34 0.90 -0.09
CA ASN A 486 11.02 1.01 1.21
C ASN A 486 12.53 0.71 1.11
N PRO A 487 12.99 -0.40 0.50
CA PRO A 487 14.43 -0.65 0.38
C PRO A 487 15.19 0.49 -0.31
N GLN A 488 14.61 1.10 -1.34
CA GLN A 488 15.22 2.22 -2.05
C GLN A 488 15.25 3.51 -1.22
N LEU A 489 14.14 3.86 -0.54
CA LEU A 489 14.08 5.05 0.31
C LEU A 489 15.14 4.98 1.42
N TYR A 490 15.26 3.83 2.08
CA TYR A 490 16.24 3.64 3.14
C TYR A 490 17.67 3.52 2.60
N LEU A 491 17.88 3.04 1.35
CA LEU A 491 19.19 3.11 0.69
C LEU A 491 19.62 4.57 0.48
N LEU A 492 18.72 5.40 -0.04
CA LEU A 492 18.98 6.84 -0.26
C LEU A 492 19.24 7.58 1.06
N ALA A 493 18.66 7.11 2.16
CA ALA A 493 18.84 7.69 3.48
C ALA A 493 20.21 7.39 4.14
N ARG A 494 20.99 6.44 3.61
CA ARG A 494 22.27 6.02 4.22
C ARG A 494 23.36 7.09 4.15
N GLU A 495 23.35 7.87 3.07
CA GLU A 495 24.39 8.87 2.81
C GLU A 495 23.83 10.27 3.07
N ALA A 496 24.51 11.06 3.91
CA ALA A 496 24.01 12.36 4.34
C ALA A 496 23.72 13.33 3.17
N ALA A 497 24.49 13.25 2.09
CA ALA A 497 24.29 14.09 0.91
C ALA A 497 22.99 13.73 0.18
N THR A 498 22.78 12.45 -0.11
CA THR A 498 21.55 11.96 -0.77
C THR A 498 20.34 12.13 0.14
N TYR A 499 20.50 11.92 1.45
CA TYR A 499 19.46 12.18 2.42
C TYR A 499 18.99 13.63 2.34
N ALA A 500 19.91 14.61 2.40
CA ALA A 500 19.58 16.03 2.36
C ALA A 500 19.02 16.50 0.99
N GLU A 501 19.27 15.75 -0.08
CA GLU A 501 18.73 16.04 -1.42
C GLU A 501 17.30 15.51 -1.60
N VAL A 502 17.04 14.29 -1.13
CA VAL A 502 15.77 13.59 -1.33
C VAL A 502 14.77 13.87 -0.22
N PHE A 503 15.23 14.05 1.02
CA PHE A 503 14.37 14.20 2.19
C PHE A 503 14.54 15.56 2.86
N ARG A 504 13.42 16.15 3.24
CA ARG A 504 13.38 17.24 4.22
C ARG A 504 13.15 16.64 5.60
N ASP A 505 14.21 16.64 6.38
CA ASP A 505 14.26 16.18 7.77
C ASP A 505 13.36 17.02 8.69
N ILE A 506 12.41 16.40 9.38
CA ILE A 506 11.54 17.08 10.36
C ILE A 506 12.05 16.75 11.76
N LYS A 507 12.87 17.66 12.30
CA LYS A 507 13.62 17.46 13.55
C LYS A 507 13.37 18.59 14.55
N ASP A 508 12.10 18.84 14.84
CA ASP A 508 11.65 19.98 15.65
C ASP A 508 11.45 19.66 17.13
N GLY A 509 11.59 18.39 17.53
CA GLY A 509 11.41 17.95 18.92
C GLY A 509 9.95 17.85 19.36
N LEU A 510 8.98 17.94 18.44
CA LEU A 510 7.58 17.71 18.75
C LEU A 510 7.28 16.21 18.89
N SER A 511 6.22 15.87 19.62
CA SER A 511 5.88 14.49 19.97
C SER A 511 4.56 14.05 19.39
N ASN A 512 4.45 12.76 19.06
CA ASN A 512 3.19 12.13 18.69
C ASN A 512 2.44 11.47 19.87
N ALA A 513 2.82 11.76 21.12
CA ALA A 513 2.05 11.35 22.29
C ALA A 513 0.66 12.00 22.30
N ALA A 514 -0.37 11.21 22.59
CA ALA A 514 -1.76 11.68 22.60
C ALA A 514 -2.60 10.96 23.66
N ALA A 515 -3.65 11.62 24.15
CA ALA A 515 -4.65 11.05 25.08
C ALA A 515 -4.08 10.33 26.32
N GLY A 516 -2.87 10.69 26.77
CA GLY A 516 -2.20 10.06 27.92
C GLY A 516 -1.40 8.81 27.59
N SER A 517 -1.40 8.32 26.34
CA SER A 517 -0.46 7.33 25.86
C SER A 517 0.93 7.93 25.68
N PRO A 518 2.01 7.20 26.02
CA PRO A 518 3.37 7.63 25.70
C PRO A 518 3.57 7.68 24.18
N GLY A 519 4.50 8.50 23.71
CA GLY A 519 4.81 8.63 22.29
C GLY A 519 6.28 8.87 22.04
N TYR A 520 6.60 9.12 20.78
CA TYR A 520 7.95 9.35 20.27
C TYR A 520 8.14 10.85 20.00
N THR A 521 9.37 11.25 19.71
CA THR A 521 9.74 12.64 19.47
C THR A 521 10.49 12.74 18.15
N ALA A 522 10.14 13.73 17.33
CA ALA A 522 10.78 13.99 16.06
C ALA A 522 12.21 14.53 16.23
N GLY A 523 13.15 14.02 15.43
CA GLY A 523 14.58 14.23 15.64
C GLY A 523 15.40 14.06 14.37
N PRO A 524 16.74 14.26 14.41
CA PRO A 524 17.56 14.15 13.22
C PRO A 524 17.56 12.73 12.63
N GLY A 525 17.28 12.62 11.32
CA GLY A 525 17.25 11.33 10.63
C GLY A 525 15.88 10.68 10.72
N TRP A 526 15.84 9.35 10.71
CA TRP A 526 14.58 8.64 10.88
C TRP A 526 14.03 8.82 12.30
N ASP A 527 12.73 9.13 12.43
CA ASP A 527 12.00 9.10 13.69
C ASP A 527 10.60 8.50 13.59
N ALA A 528 10.05 8.05 14.72
CA ALA A 528 8.73 7.43 14.82
C ALA A 528 7.56 8.45 14.83
N CYS A 529 7.77 9.66 14.30
CA CYS A 529 6.71 10.64 14.03
C CYS A 529 6.59 10.92 12.52
N THR A 530 7.73 11.13 11.85
CA THR A 530 7.81 11.58 10.46
C THR A 530 8.67 10.71 9.55
N GLY A 531 9.22 9.61 10.07
CA GLY A 531 10.03 8.68 9.31
C GLY A 531 11.29 9.36 8.80
N LEU A 532 11.62 9.18 7.53
CA LEU A 532 12.71 9.88 6.85
C LEU A 532 12.41 11.37 6.57
N GLY A 533 11.23 11.87 6.91
CA GLY A 533 10.76 13.22 6.60
C GLY A 533 9.96 13.30 5.30
N THR A 534 9.84 14.51 4.73
CA THR A 534 9.07 14.74 3.50
C THR A 534 9.94 14.57 2.25
N VAL A 535 9.39 14.00 1.18
CA VAL A 535 10.15 13.61 -0.02
C VAL A 535 10.09 14.71 -1.07
N ASN A 536 11.26 15.11 -1.58
CA ASN A 536 11.38 15.92 -2.78
C ASN A 536 11.18 15.04 -4.03
N GLY A 537 10.07 15.23 -4.73
CA GLY A 537 9.69 14.41 -5.87
C GLY A 537 10.66 14.46 -7.04
N THR A 538 11.25 15.62 -7.33
CA THR A 538 12.20 15.82 -8.43
C THR A 538 13.53 15.16 -8.11
N SER A 539 14.00 15.31 -6.87
CA SER A 539 15.21 14.61 -6.39
C SER A 539 15.02 13.09 -6.44
N LEU A 540 13.88 12.59 -5.96
CA LEU A 540 13.57 11.16 -6.03
C LEU A 540 13.56 10.67 -7.49
N LEU A 541 12.88 11.38 -8.39
CA LEU A 541 12.90 11.04 -9.83
C LEU A 541 14.32 11.05 -10.41
N GLY A 542 15.13 12.05 -10.05
CA GLY A 542 16.53 12.17 -10.49
C GLY A 542 17.38 10.98 -10.07
N THR A 543 17.33 10.58 -8.79
CA THR A 543 18.08 9.41 -8.28
C THR A 543 17.66 8.11 -8.96
N MET A 544 16.36 7.94 -9.19
CA MET A 544 15.80 6.79 -9.90
C MET A 544 16.26 6.76 -11.37
N THR A 545 16.22 7.89 -12.06
CA THR A 545 16.60 8.00 -13.49
C THR A 545 18.10 7.78 -13.70
N ALA A 546 18.97 8.35 -12.85
CA ALA A 546 20.41 8.13 -12.93
C ALA A 546 20.78 6.64 -12.82
N THR A 547 20.05 5.91 -11.98
CA THR A 547 20.20 4.45 -11.85
C THR A 547 19.81 3.71 -13.13
N LEU A 548 18.72 4.14 -13.80
CA LEU A 548 18.29 3.59 -15.08
C LEU A 548 19.31 3.88 -16.19
N GLU A 549 19.78 5.11 -16.32
CA GLU A 549 20.76 5.51 -17.34
C GLU A 549 22.09 4.76 -17.18
N SER A 550 22.59 4.63 -15.94
CA SER A 550 23.77 3.82 -15.63
C SER A 550 23.62 2.37 -16.11
N THR A 551 22.42 1.80 -15.94
CA THR A 551 22.09 0.43 -16.39
C THR A 551 22.13 0.32 -17.90
N ILE A 552 21.44 1.23 -18.60
CA ILE A 552 21.40 1.27 -20.06
C ILE A 552 22.83 1.37 -20.61
N CYS A 553 23.66 2.25 -20.04
CA CYS A 553 25.06 2.39 -20.41
C CYS A 553 25.86 1.08 -20.27
N LYS A 554 25.72 0.40 -19.13
CA LYS A 554 26.39 -0.89 -18.88
C LYS A 554 25.88 -2.00 -19.81
N GLN A 555 24.57 -2.06 -20.06
CA GLN A 555 23.95 -3.06 -20.94
C GLN A 555 24.31 -2.85 -22.40
N THR A 556 24.35 -1.60 -22.89
CA THR A 556 24.84 -1.27 -24.24
C THR A 556 26.28 -1.74 -24.39
N ALA A 557 27.15 -1.42 -23.42
CA ALA A 557 28.54 -1.87 -23.45
C ALA A 557 28.66 -3.41 -23.47
N GLN A 558 27.87 -4.10 -22.64
CA GLN A 558 27.90 -5.56 -22.57
C GLN A 558 27.32 -6.23 -23.82
N SER A 559 26.29 -5.67 -24.43
CA SER A 559 25.67 -6.19 -25.67
C SER A 559 26.66 -6.18 -26.82
N ILE A 560 27.48 -5.12 -26.92
CA ILE A 560 28.57 -5.05 -27.91
C ILE A 560 29.64 -6.11 -27.62
N ARG A 561 30.07 -6.30 -26.36
CA ARG A 561 31.00 -7.39 -26.02
C ARG A 561 30.44 -8.76 -26.35
N ASN A 562 29.17 -9.00 -26.06
CA ASN A 562 28.51 -10.27 -26.38
C ASN A 562 28.44 -10.49 -27.90
N ALA A 563 28.14 -9.46 -28.68
CA ALA A 563 28.16 -9.53 -30.14
C ALA A 563 29.55 -9.90 -30.68
N ILE A 564 30.61 -9.30 -30.12
CA ILE A 564 32.01 -9.63 -30.45
C ILE A 564 32.33 -11.08 -30.10
N ASN A 565 32.10 -11.48 -28.84
CA ASN A 565 32.51 -12.77 -28.30
C ASN A 565 31.74 -13.95 -28.90
N ASN A 566 30.45 -13.78 -29.19
CA ASN A 566 29.58 -14.84 -29.68
C ASN A 566 29.38 -14.81 -31.21
N HIS A 567 30.13 -13.97 -31.93
CA HIS A 567 29.92 -13.71 -33.35
C HIS A 567 28.45 -13.37 -33.70
N GLY A 568 27.82 -12.52 -32.88
CA GLY A 568 26.42 -12.10 -33.03
C GLY A 568 26.15 -11.27 -34.29
N PRO A 569 24.88 -10.85 -34.52
CA PRO A 569 24.53 -10.02 -35.66
C PRO A 569 25.28 -8.68 -35.63
N ARG A 570 25.80 -8.27 -36.79
CA ARG A 570 26.52 -7.00 -36.95
C ARG A 570 25.51 -5.85 -37.01
N LEU A 571 25.82 -4.77 -36.30
CA LEU A 571 25.10 -3.51 -36.44
C LEU A 571 25.36 -2.89 -37.82
N THR A 572 24.35 -2.26 -38.38
CA THR A 572 24.46 -1.33 -39.51
C THR A 572 25.31 -0.12 -39.13
N VAL A 573 25.72 0.67 -40.13
CA VAL A 573 26.47 1.92 -39.88
C VAL A 573 25.65 2.90 -39.05
N ALA A 574 24.34 2.99 -39.30
CA ALA A 574 23.44 3.87 -38.56
C ALA A 574 23.30 3.43 -37.10
N GLU A 575 23.05 2.15 -36.86
CA GLU A 575 22.96 1.58 -35.50
C GLU A 575 24.28 1.76 -34.73
N TRP A 576 25.42 1.52 -35.38
CA TRP A 576 26.72 1.70 -34.74
C TRP A 576 27.01 3.16 -34.39
N THR A 577 26.61 4.10 -35.26
CA THR A 577 26.74 5.54 -34.98
C THR A 577 25.91 5.94 -33.77
N GLN A 578 24.68 5.43 -33.66
CA GLN A 578 23.82 5.67 -32.50
C GLN A 578 24.42 5.08 -31.22
N VAL A 579 24.92 3.84 -31.28
CA VAL A 579 25.59 3.18 -30.15
C VAL A 579 26.83 3.96 -29.69
N LYS A 580 27.67 4.45 -30.62
CA LYS A 580 28.83 5.29 -30.24
C LYS A 580 28.41 6.56 -29.53
N SER A 581 27.44 7.29 -30.09
CA SER A 581 26.92 8.53 -29.49
C SER A 581 26.42 8.27 -28.06
N GLN A 582 25.70 7.15 -27.87
CA GLN A 582 25.22 6.73 -26.56
C GLN A 582 26.37 6.40 -25.60
N LEU A 583 27.38 5.64 -26.02
CA LEU A 583 28.54 5.32 -25.18
C LEU A 583 29.35 6.58 -24.80
N GLU A 584 29.47 7.55 -25.70
CA GLU A 584 30.11 8.84 -25.41
C GLU A 584 29.30 9.67 -24.40
N GLN A 585 27.97 9.65 -24.50
CA GLN A 585 27.09 10.26 -23.51
C GLN A 585 27.28 9.61 -22.13
N CYS A 586 27.34 8.28 -22.07
CA CYS A 586 27.62 7.55 -20.84
C CYS A 586 28.95 7.93 -20.19
N VAL A 587 29.97 8.35 -20.97
CA VAL A 587 31.23 8.86 -20.41
C VAL A 587 31.06 10.27 -19.86
N ARG A 588 30.36 11.15 -20.58
CA ARG A 588 30.10 12.53 -20.11
C ARG A 588 29.32 12.56 -18.81
N GLU A 589 28.37 11.64 -18.65
CA GLU A 589 27.54 11.50 -17.45
C GLU A 589 28.22 10.69 -16.34
N GLY A 590 29.43 10.17 -16.59
CA GLY A 590 30.23 9.44 -15.59
C GLY A 590 29.79 7.99 -15.34
N TYR A 591 28.86 7.45 -16.15
CA TYR A 591 28.39 6.07 -16.03
C TYR A 591 29.40 5.03 -16.56
N LEU A 592 30.25 5.41 -17.51
CA LEU A 592 31.35 4.60 -18.04
C LEU A 592 32.64 5.42 -18.07
N THR A 593 33.79 4.74 -17.99
CA THR A 593 35.08 5.43 -18.19
C THR A 593 35.40 5.59 -19.68
N GLN A 594 36.08 6.67 -20.04
CA GLN A 594 36.57 6.88 -21.42
C GLN A 594 37.43 5.70 -21.90
N ALA A 595 38.24 5.11 -21.02
CA ALA A 595 39.07 3.96 -21.33
C ALA A 595 38.23 2.73 -21.68
N THR A 596 37.17 2.45 -20.90
CA THR A 596 36.24 1.35 -21.18
C THR A 596 35.57 1.49 -22.55
N VAL A 597 35.10 2.69 -22.87
CA VAL A 597 34.41 2.95 -24.15
C VAL A 597 35.37 2.88 -25.33
N ASN A 598 36.56 3.48 -25.23
CA ASN A 598 37.57 3.43 -26.30
C ASN A 598 38.03 2.00 -26.59
N GLY A 599 38.23 1.19 -25.55
CA GLY A 599 38.57 -0.23 -25.69
C GLY A 599 37.49 -1.00 -26.43
N LEU A 600 36.24 -0.85 -26.01
CA LEU A 600 35.09 -1.53 -26.61
C LEU A 600 34.88 -1.15 -28.09
N ILE A 601 35.00 0.14 -28.42
CA ILE A 601 34.91 0.62 -29.81
C ILE A 601 36.00 -0.02 -30.67
N THR A 602 37.23 -0.05 -30.16
CA THR A 602 38.38 -0.63 -30.86
C THR A 602 38.19 -2.14 -31.09
N GLU A 603 37.73 -2.86 -30.07
CA GLU A 603 37.43 -4.30 -30.15
C GLU A 603 36.35 -4.59 -31.21
N TYR A 604 35.25 -3.84 -31.19
CA TYR A 604 34.15 -4.01 -32.15
C TYR A 604 34.60 -3.74 -33.59
N GLU A 605 35.33 -2.65 -33.81
CA GLU A 605 35.85 -2.30 -35.15
C GLU A 605 36.86 -3.33 -35.67
N ASN A 606 37.71 -3.86 -34.80
CA ASN A 606 38.64 -4.93 -35.17
C ASN A 606 37.91 -6.23 -35.49
N TRP A 607 36.89 -6.59 -34.71
CA TRP A 607 36.05 -7.77 -34.96
C TRP A 607 35.32 -7.70 -36.31
N ILE A 608 34.79 -6.52 -36.69
CA ILE A 608 34.20 -6.31 -38.03
C ILE A 608 35.25 -6.53 -39.13
N LYS A 609 36.46 -5.99 -38.96
CA LYS A 609 37.55 -6.10 -39.95
C LYS A 609 38.00 -7.55 -40.14
N THR A 610 38.14 -8.32 -39.06
CA THR A 610 38.65 -9.70 -39.11
C THR A 610 37.60 -10.73 -39.54
N SER A 611 36.31 -10.41 -39.41
CA SER A 611 35.21 -11.35 -39.70
C SER A 611 34.71 -11.33 -41.17
N GLY A 612 35.38 -10.65 -42.10
CA GLY A 612 35.25 -10.90 -43.54
C GLY A 612 33.98 -10.42 -44.27
N GLY A 613 33.45 -9.21 -44.02
CA GLY A 613 32.49 -8.56 -44.93
C GLY A 613 32.01 -7.19 -44.44
N PRO A 614 31.68 -6.23 -45.34
CA PRO A 614 31.24 -4.89 -44.94
C PRO A 614 29.98 -4.93 -44.05
N PRO A 615 29.68 -3.86 -43.28
CA PRO A 615 28.43 -3.73 -42.54
C PRO A 615 27.24 -4.05 -43.46
N ARG A 616 26.16 -4.64 -42.93
CA ARG A 616 24.88 -4.66 -43.67
C ARG A 616 24.53 -3.18 -43.94
N LEU A 617 24.45 -2.82 -45.22
CA LEU A 617 24.06 -1.47 -45.67
C LEU A 617 22.69 -1.11 -45.14
#